data_AF-A0A850M970-F1
#
_entry.id   AF-A0A850M970-F1
#
_cell.length_a   1.000
_cell.length_b   1.000
_cell.length_c   1.000
_cell.angle_alpha   90.00
_cell.angle_beta   90.00
_cell.angle_gamma   90.00
#
_symmetry.space_group_name_H-M   'P 1'
#
loop_
_entity.id
_entity.type
_entity.pdbx_description
1 polymer ?
#
loop_
_entity_poly.entity_id
_entity_poly.type
_entity_poly.pdbx_seq_one_letter_code
_entity_poly.pdbx_strand_id
1 'polypeptide(L)'
;MRSRVTEKDAYEVIRAAGSKGLLQSDLWRSLNTNSREGSRIATKLERKGLVRRSKELCEGRWTYRLYVDEKTQISDVLWCTLDQCPCFTCKSLSLCGPGQGITPTRCNPLDNWLIEQTAEDNGREFAETMDESSN
;
A
#
# COMPACT_ATOMS: atom_id res chain seq x y z
N MET A 1 22.28 -10.40 21.13
CA MET A 1 21.50 -11.10 20.07
C MET A 1 21.34 -10.15 18.89
N ARG A 2 21.92 -10.45 17.72
CA ARG A 2 21.61 -9.68 16.50
C ARG A 2 20.22 -10.11 16.03
N SER A 3 19.25 -9.21 16.07
CA SER A 3 17.93 -9.48 15.51
C SER A 3 18.07 -9.77 14.01
N ARG A 4 17.39 -10.81 13.53
CA ARG A 4 17.43 -11.21 12.12
C ARG A 4 16.54 -10.25 11.35
N VAL A 5 17.12 -9.43 10.47
CA VAL A 5 16.37 -8.51 9.61
C VAL A 5 15.41 -9.31 8.72
N THR A 6 14.13 -8.93 8.73
CA THR A 6 13.08 -9.56 7.93
C THR A 6 12.71 -8.72 6.71
N GLU A 7 11.99 -9.33 5.76
CA GLU A 7 11.42 -8.60 4.61
C GLU A 7 10.40 -7.54 5.02
N LYS A 8 9.69 -7.77 6.14
CA LYS A 8 8.70 -6.84 6.67
C LYS A 8 9.37 -5.57 7.18
N ASP A 9 10.43 -5.72 7.97
CA ASP A 9 11.19 -4.56 8.49
C ASP A 9 11.75 -3.71 7.35
N ALA A 10 12.28 -4.37 6.31
CA ALA A 10 12.79 -3.66 5.13
C ALA A 10 11.68 -2.93 4.36
N TYR A 11 10.50 -3.53 4.23
CA TYR A 11 9.35 -2.89 3.59
C TYR A 11 8.88 -1.67 4.37
N GLU A 12 8.80 -1.76 5.70
CA GLU A 12 8.39 -0.65 6.57
C GLU A 12 9.36 0.54 6.46
N VAL A 13 10.67 0.30 6.41
CA VAL A 13 11.67 1.36 6.23
C VAL A 13 11.52 2.05 4.86
N ILE A 14 11.22 1.29 3.79
CA ILE A 14 10.98 1.86 2.46
C ILE A 14 9.64 2.62 2.44
N ARG A 15 8.60 2.11 3.11
CA ARG A 15 7.28 2.75 3.26
C ARG A 15 7.39 4.08 4.01
N ALA A 16 8.17 4.13 5.08
CA ALA A 16 8.41 5.34 5.85
C ALA A 16 9.13 6.44 5.03
N ALA A 17 9.87 6.07 3.99
CA ALA A 17 10.49 7.04 3.08
C ALA A 17 9.48 7.70 2.11
N GLY A 18 8.27 7.15 1.99
CA GLY A 18 7.18 7.72 1.19
C GLY A 18 7.55 7.99 -0.28
N SER A 19 7.02 9.08 -0.82
CA SER A 19 7.22 9.50 -2.22
C SER A 19 8.67 9.87 -2.57
N LYS A 20 9.47 10.26 -1.57
CA LYS A 20 10.91 10.59 -1.76
C LYS A 20 11.74 9.36 -2.13
N GLY A 21 11.27 8.16 -1.75
CA GLY A 21 11.99 6.91 -1.94
C GLY A 21 13.29 6.83 -1.14
N LEU A 22 13.81 5.62 -1.01
CA LEU A 22 14.97 5.30 -0.18
C LEU A 22 16.13 4.80 -1.05
N LEU A 23 17.34 5.34 -0.87
CA LEU A 23 18.51 4.78 -1.55
C LEU A 23 18.82 3.38 -1.00
N GLN A 24 19.25 2.48 -1.88
CA GLN A 24 19.61 1.12 -1.49
C GLN A 24 20.69 1.11 -0.39
N SER A 25 21.67 2.04 -0.49
CA SER A 25 22.69 2.26 0.53
C SER A 25 22.14 2.59 1.90
N ASP A 26 21.05 3.33 1.95
CA ASP A 26 20.44 3.77 3.20
C ASP A 26 19.57 2.67 3.79
N LEU A 27 18.95 1.82 2.97
CA LEU A 27 18.17 0.66 3.43
C LEU A 27 18.95 -0.21 4.41
N TRP A 28 20.14 -0.68 4.04
CA TRP A 28 20.89 -1.57 4.92
C TRP A 28 21.60 -0.84 6.06
N ARG A 29 21.87 0.47 5.91
CA ARG A 29 22.34 1.30 7.05
C ARG A 29 21.24 1.41 8.10
N SER A 30 20.00 1.68 7.69
CA SER A 30 18.84 1.78 8.58
C SER A 30 18.48 0.45 9.22
N LEU A 31 18.62 -0.66 8.50
CA LEU A 31 18.37 -2.02 9.02
C LEU A 31 19.57 -2.63 9.76
N ASN A 32 20.66 -1.88 9.91
CA ASN A 32 21.91 -2.31 10.55
C ASN A 32 22.43 -3.67 10.02
N THR A 33 22.33 -3.86 8.71
CA THR A 33 22.68 -5.11 8.00
C THR A 33 23.76 -4.89 6.95
N ASN A 34 24.24 -5.98 6.36
CA ASN A 34 25.25 -5.92 5.31
C ASN A 34 24.61 -5.67 3.92
N SER A 35 25.39 -5.12 3.00
CA SER A 35 24.93 -4.77 1.64
C SER A 35 24.42 -5.98 0.85
N ARG A 36 24.98 -7.17 1.08
CA ARG A 36 24.59 -8.40 0.39
C ARG A 36 23.19 -8.85 0.80
N GLU A 37 22.88 -8.81 2.10
CA GLU A 37 21.57 -9.17 2.63
C GLU A 37 20.53 -8.09 2.31
N GLY A 38 20.87 -6.81 2.45
CA GLY A 38 20.00 -5.70 2.04
C GLY A 38 19.64 -5.74 0.56
N SER A 39 20.62 -6.05 -0.32
CA SER A 39 20.36 -6.21 -1.75
C SER A 39 19.48 -7.42 -2.06
N ARG A 40 19.68 -8.53 -1.34
CA ARG A 40 18.86 -9.73 -1.47
C ARG A 40 17.41 -9.48 -1.08
N ILE A 41 17.17 -8.76 0.02
CA ILE A 41 15.83 -8.37 0.47
C ILE A 41 15.17 -7.41 -0.53
N ALA A 42 15.88 -6.38 -0.98
CA ALA A 42 15.37 -5.43 -1.97
C ALA A 42 14.95 -6.14 -3.28
N THR A 43 15.77 -7.07 -3.78
CA THR A 43 15.44 -7.86 -4.98
C THR A 43 14.22 -8.75 -4.76
N LYS A 44 14.05 -9.30 -3.55
CA LYS A 44 12.89 -10.13 -3.22
C LYS A 44 11.60 -9.32 -3.11
N LEU A 45 11.66 -8.11 -2.55
CA LEU A 45 10.53 -7.18 -2.50
C LEU A 45 10.11 -6.72 -3.91
N GLU A 46 11.08 -6.47 -4.79
CA GLU A 46 10.81 -6.14 -6.20
C GLU A 46 10.14 -7.30 -6.95
N ARG A 47 10.63 -8.54 -6.79
CA ARG A 47 9.98 -9.72 -7.40
C ARG A 47 8.55 -9.95 -6.92
N LYS A 48 8.23 -9.51 -5.71
CA LYS A 48 6.87 -9.56 -5.14
C LYS A 48 5.97 -8.41 -5.62
N GLY A 49 6.52 -7.43 -6.36
CA GLY A 49 5.79 -6.25 -6.79
C GLY A 49 5.47 -5.26 -5.66
N LEU A 50 6.13 -5.37 -4.50
CA LEU A 50 5.90 -4.46 -3.36
C LEU A 50 6.72 -3.18 -3.47
N VAL A 51 7.85 -3.24 -4.17
CA VAL A 51 8.82 -2.16 -4.26
C VAL A 51 9.31 -2.03 -5.69
N ARG A 52 9.40 -0.80 -6.19
CA ARG A 52 9.99 -0.45 -7.48
C ARG A 52 11.40 0.10 -7.29
N ARG A 53 12.33 -0.30 -8.16
CA ARG A 53 13.69 0.26 -8.20
C ARG A 53 13.83 1.22 -9.38
N SER A 54 14.35 2.42 -9.11
CA SER A 54 14.78 3.38 -10.13
C SER A 54 16.28 3.56 -10.07
N LYS A 55 16.95 3.58 -11.22
CA LYS A 55 18.40 3.77 -11.29
C LYS A 55 18.71 5.26 -11.18
N GLU A 56 19.52 5.66 -10.21
CA GLU A 56 19.90 7.05 -9.98
C GLU A 56 21.42 7.20 -9.87
N LEU A 57 21.92 8.35 -10.30
CA LEU A 57 23.32 8.72 -10.13
C LEU A 57 23.47 9.48 -8.81
N CYS A 58 24.11 8.84 -7.83
CA CYS A 58 24.38 9.44 -6.53
C CYS A 58 25.91 9.51 -6.34
N GLU A 59 26.45 10.72 -6.13
CA GLU A 59 27.89 10.94 -5.90
C GLU A 59 28.80 10.29 -6.96
N GLY A 60 28.40 10.34 -8.23
CA GLY A 60 29.16 9.76 -9.34
C GLY A 60 29.13 8.22 -9.40
N ARG A 61 28.36 7.56 -8.54
CA ARG A 61 28.13 6.11 -8.57
C ARG A 61 26.67 5.82 -8.89
N TRP A 62 26.44 4.84 -9.76
CA TRP A 62 25.09 4.35 -10.03
C TRP A 62 24.59 3.57 -8.81
N THR A 63 23.43 3.98 -8.30
CA THR A 63 22.72 3.32 -7.20
C THR A 63 21.25 3.15 -7.59
N TYR A 64 20.52 2.39 -6.78
CA TYR A 64 19.08 2.25 -6.94
C TYR A 64 18.36 3.01 -5.84
N ARG A 65 17.34 3.76 -6.22
CA ARG A 65 16.32 4.27 -5.30
C ARG A 65 15.13 3.33 -5.30
N LEU A 66 14.67 2.99 -4.11
CA LEU A 66 13.56 2.11 -3.81
C LEU A 66 12.32 2.95 -3.51
N TYR A 67 11.20 2.61 -4.12
CA TYR A 67 9.89 3.21 -3.87
C TYR A 67 8.91 2.10 -3.53
N VAL A 68 7.99 2.34 -2.60
CA VAL A 68 6.84 1.44 -2.44
C VAL A 68 5.96 1.53 -3.67
N ASP A 69 5.47 0.40 -4.16
CA ASP A 69 4.48 0.39 -5.23
C ASP A 69 3.12 0.82 -4.64
N GLU A 70 2.54 1.89 -5.16
CA GLU A 70 1.26 2.47 -4.71
C GLU A 70 0.13 1.44 -4.70
N LYS A 71 0.15 0.47 -5.64
CA LYS A 71 -0.84 -0.61 -5.69
C LYS A 71 -0.82 -1.52 -4.46
N THR A 72 0.27 -1.51 -3.71
CA THR A 72 0.49 -2.34 -2.52
C THR A 72 0.32 -1.56 -1.22
N GLN A 73 -0.06 -0.27 -1.31
CA GLN A 73 -0.42 0.57 -0.17
C GLN A 73 -1.84 0.32 0.36
N ILE A 74 -2.50 -0.78 -0.02
CA ILE A 74 -3.71 -1.28 0.67
C ILE A 74 -3.25 -1.81 2.04
N SER A 75 -2.84 -0.89 2.88
CA SER A 75 -2.34 -1.13 4.22
C SER A 75 -3.47 -0.70 5.11
N ASP A 76 -4.08 -1.71 5.73
CA ASP A 76 -5.06 -1.57 6.79
C ASP A 76 -6.44 -1.15 6.28
N VAL A 77 -7.26 -2.15 5.98
CA VAL A 77 -8.71 -1.97 5.91
C VAL A 77 -9.15 -1.59 7.32
N LEU A 78 -9.33 -0.29 7.57
CA LEU A 78 -9.83 0.18 8.85
C LEU A 78 -11.27 -0.30 9.00
N TRP A 79 -11.67 -0.67 10.22
CA TRP A 79 -13.05 -1.06 10.49
C TRP A 79 -14.04 0.04 10.07
N CYS A 80 -13.67 1.31 10.25
CA CYS A 80 -14.50 2.44 9.82
C CYS A 80 -14.72 2.48 8.29
N THR A 81 -13.80 1.97 7.48
CA THR A 81 -13.96 1.86 6.02
C THR A 81 -14.92 0.73 5.63
N LEU A 82 -15.19 -0.20 6.54
CA LEU A 82 -16.17 -1.28 6.35
C LEU A 82 -17.47 -1.03 7.10
N ASP A 83 -17.61 0.12 7.75
CA ASP A 83 -18.81 0.44 8.52
C ASP A 83 -20.03 0.40 7.60
N GLN A 84 -21.11 -0.21 8.11
CA GLN A 84 -22.38 -0.38 7.39
C GLN A 84 -22.30 -1.16 6.06
N CYS A 85 -21.21 -1.88 5.79
CA CYS A 85 -21.13 -2.72 4.59
C CYS A 85 -22.28 -3.77 4.58
N PRO A 86 -23.15 -3.75 3.54
CA PRO A 86 -24.38 -4.55 3.53
C PRO A 86 -24.13 -6.06 3.49
N CYS A 87 -22.91 -6.47 3.13
CA CYS A 87 -22.50 -7.88 3.11
C CYS A 87 -22.51 -8.51 4.51
N PHE A 88 -22.20 -7.76 5.59
CA PHE A 88 -22.15 -8.32 6.95
C PHE A 88 -23.53 -8.68 7.53
N THR A 89 -24.61 -8.09 6.99
CA THR A 89 -25.99 -8.34 7.41
C THR A 89 -26.82 -9.03 6.30
N CYS A 90 -26.17 -9.44 5.21
CA CYS A 90 -26.82 -9.99 4.03
C CYS A 90 -27.35 -11.41 4.30
N LYS A 91 -28.66 -11.61 4.18
CA LYS A 91 -29.32 -12.91 4.36
C LYS A 91 -28.97 -13.92 3.26
N SER A 92 -28.62 -13.45 2.07
CA SER A 92 -28.26 -14.28 0.92
C SER A 92 -26.74 -14.48 0.78
N LEU A 93 -25.95 -14.13 1.80
CA LEU A 93 -24.50 -14.25 1.77
C LEU A 93 -24.04 -15.69 1.47
N SER A 94 -24.77 -16.70 1.96
CA SER A 94 -24.49 -18.12 1.68
C SER A 94 -24.68 -18.53 0.22
N LEU A 95 -25.44 -17.73 -0.56
CA LEU A 95 -25.68 -17.90 -1.99
C LEU A 95 -24.90 -16.88 -2.84
N CYS A 96 -24.10 -16.02 -2.22
CA CYS A 96 -23.32 -14.99 -2.88
C CYS A 96 -21.94 -15.57 -3.25
N GLY A 97 -21.79 -16.07 -4.48
CA GLY A 97 -20.54 -16.70 -4.89
C GLY A 97 -20.49 -17.07 -6.37
N PRO A 98 -19.31 -17.44 -6.89
CA PRO A 98 -19.13 -17.77 -8.30
C PRO A 98 -20.09 -18.89 -8.75
N GLY A 99 -20.81 -18.66 -9.85
CA GLY A 99 -21.75 -19.64 -10.40
C GLY A 99 -23.14 -19.68 -9.74
N GLN A 100 -23.42 -18.82 -8.77
CA GLN A 100 -24.74 -18.64 -8.18
C GLN A 100 -25.51 -17.49 -8.84
N GLY A 101 -26.83 -17.39 -8.57
CA GLY A 101 -27.67 -16.31 -9.10
C GLY A 101 -27.36 -14.93 -8.54
N ILE A 102 -26.69 -14.86 -7.37
CA ILE A 102 -26.23 -13.63 -6.74
C ILE A 102 -24.71 -13.71 -6.65
N THR A 103 -24.04 -12.67 -7.14
CA THR A 103 -22.58 -12.56 -7.12
C THR A 103 -22.20 -11.16 -6.68
N PRO A 104 -21.01 -10.96 -6.07
CA PRO A 104 -20.56 -9.62 -5.69
C PRO A 104 -20.51 -8.64 -6.86
N THR A 105 -20.34 -9.12 -8.09
CA THR A 105 -20.32 -8.31 -9.31
C THR A 105 -21.70 -7.92 -9.85
N ARG A 106 -22.78 -8.45 -9.27
CA ARG A 106 -24.17 -8.19 -9.65
C ARG A 106 -25.04 -8.00 -8.41
N CYS A 107 -24.55 -7.24 -7.44
CA CYS A 107 -25.18 -7.06 -6.14
C CYS A 107 -25.55 -5.58 -5.95
N ASN A 108 -26.79 -5.21 -6.29
CA ASN A 108 -27.25 -3.82 -6.18
C ASN A 108 -27.04 -3.20 -4.78
N PRO A 109 -27.26 -3.90 -3.65
CA PRO A 109 -26.98 -3.34 -2.33
C PRO A 109 -25.51 -2.98 -2.14
N LEU A 110 -24.60 -3.83 -2.63
CA LEU A 110 -23.16 -3.60 -2.55
C LEU A 110 -22.74 -2.44 -3.47
N ASP A 111 -23.28 -2.40 -4.69
CA ASP A 111 -22.99 -1.34 -5.66
C ASP A 111 -23.40 0.04 -5.12
N ASN A 112 -24.61 0.15 -4.54
CA ASN A 112 -25.08 1.40 -3.95
C ASN A 112 -24.19 1.85 -2.78
N TRP A 113 -23.82 0.93 -1.89
CA TRP A 113 -22.93 1.24 -0.77
C TRP A 113 -21.54 1.68 -1.26
N LEU A 114 -20.97 1.02 -2.28
CA LEU A 114 -19.69 1.44 -2.87
C LEU A 114 -19.78 2.84 -3.48
N ILE A 115 -20.86 3.16 -4.18
CA ILE A 115 -21.08 4.50 -4.75
C ILE A 115 -21.13 5.55 -3.64
N GLU A 116 -21.88 5.30 -2.56
CA GLU A 116 -21.96 6.19 -1.41
C GLU A 116 -20.59 6.43 -0.75
N GLN A 117 -19.81 5.38 -0.53
CA GLN A 117 -18.45 5.50 0.04
C GLN A 117 -17.52 6.34 -0.85
N THR A 118 -17.55 6.13 -2.18
CA THR A 118 -16.74 6.95 -3.08
C THR A 118 -17.20 8.40 -3.17
N ALA A 119 -18.49 8.68 -2.97
CA ALA A 119 -19.02 10.04 -2.93
C ALA A 119 -18.57 10.79 -1.66
N GLU A 120 -18.49 10.09 -0.52
CA GLU A 120 -18.00 10.64 0.75
C GLU A 120 -16.50 10.92 0.73
N ASP A 121 -15.70 10.03 0.14
CA ASP A 121 -14.24 10.18 0.04
C ASP A 121 -13.85 11.35 -0.87
N ASN A 122 -14.55 11.54 -2.00
CA ASN A 122 -14.35 12.70 -2.89
C ASN A 122 -14.70 14.05 -2.23
N GLY A 123 -15.52 14.05 -1.18
CA GLY A 123 -15.83 15.24 -0.39
C GLY A 123 -14.71 15.66 0.57
N ARG A 124 -13.85 14.73 0.98
CA ARG A 124 -12.70 15.02 1.86
C ARG A 124 -11.49 15.55 1.09
N GLU A 125 -11.27 15.07 -0.14
CA GLU A 125 -10.18 15.53 -1.00
C GLU A 125 -10.38 16.99 -1.49
N PHE A 126 -11.63 17.46 -1.55
CA PHE A 126 -11.97 18.85 -1.88
C PHE A 126 -11.85 19.81 -0.69
N ALA A 127 -11.86 19.31 0.55
CA ALA A 127 -11.75 20.14 1.75
C ALA A 127 -10.29 20.49 2.09
N GLU A 128 -9.32 19.63 1.73
CA GLU A 128 -7.90 19.85 2.03
C GLU A 128 -7.22 20.87 1.08
N THR A 129 -7.80 21.16 -0.09
CA THR A 129 -7.22 22.09 -1.08
C THR A 129 -7.60 23.56 -0.88
N MET A 130 -8.46 23.89 0.09
CA MET A 130 -8.89 25.28 0.34
C MET A 130 -8.15 26.00 1.48
N ASP A 131 -7.33 25.30 2.28
CA ASP A 131 -6.58 25.92 3.40
C ASP A 131 -5.15 26.39 3.04
N GLU A 132 -4.61 26.07 1.86
CA GLU A 132 -3.25 26.49 1.45
C GLU A 132 -3.19 27.76 0.58
N SER A 133 -4.32 28.43 0.29
CA SER A 133 -4.32 29.70 -0.47
C SER A 133 -4.38 30.97 0.41
N SER A 134 -4.25 30.83 1.73
CA SER A 134 -4.18 31.96 2.67
C SER A 134 -3.04 31.80 3.67
N ASN A 135 -1.80 31.70 3.18
CA ASN A 135 -0.62 32.17 3.91
C ASN A 135 0.49 32.61 2.95
#